data_AF-A0A662SCE9-F1
#
_entry.id   AF-A0A662SCE9-F1
#
_cell.length_a   1.000
_cell.length_b   1.000
_cell.length_c   1.000
_cell.angle_alpha   90.00
_cell.angle_beta   90.00
_cell.angle_gamma   90.00
#
_symmetry.space_group_name_H-M   'P 1'
#
loop_
_entity.id
_entity.type
_entity.pdbx_description
1 polymer ?
#
loop_
_entity_poly.entity_id
_entity_poly.type
_entity_poly.pdbx_seq_one_letter_code
_entity_poly.pdbx_strand_id
1 'polypeptide(L)'
;MIRQYVYKMQWIFEKPRNAYAVIRAIGARSLTGVILRDYNFRIIESYTSMVQYPYGLADEETIKWIKKKIAKNPGLRIELVRK
;
A
#
# COMPACT_ATOMS: atom_id res chain seq x y z
N MET A 1 -31.07 15.27 -3.74
CA MET A 1 -29.60 15.12 -3.77
C MET A 1 -29.27 13.83 -3.00
N ILE A 2 -28.92 12.74 -3.68
CA ILE A 2 -28.65 11.45 -3.04
C ILE A 2 -27.26 11.54 -2.39
N ARG A 3 -27.17 11.31 -1.07
CA ARG A 3 -25.88 11.18 -0.38
C ARG A 3 -25.31 9.79 -0.67
N GLN A 4 -24.23 9.73 -1.43
CA GLN A 4 -23.51 8.49 -1.71
C GLN A 4 -22.32 8.38 -0.76
N TYR A 5 -22.31 7.35 0.09
CA TYR A 5 -21.22 7.09 1.03
C TYR A 5 -20.17 6.19 0.35
N VAL A 6 -18.94 6.69 0.18
CA VAL A 6 -17.81 5.91 -0.31
C VAL A 6 -17.02 5.40 0.89
N TYR A 7 -17.03 4.08 1.10
CA TYR A 7 -16.29 3.46 2.19
C TYR A 7 -14.81 3.37 1.82
N LYS A 8 -13.98 4.21 2.44
CA LYS A 8 -12.52 4.15 2.30
C LYS A 8 -11.93 3.29 3.41
N MET A 9 -11.28 2.19 3.06
CA MET A 9 -10.39 1.45 3.98
C MET A 9 -8.97 1.99 3.85
N GLN A 10 -8.37 2.33 4.98
CA GLN A 10 -7.02 2.88 5.04
C GLN A 10 -6.30 2.31 6.28
N TRP A 11 -5.13 1.72 6.05
CA TRP A 11 -4.26 1.23 7.11
C TRP A 11 -2.88 1.82 6.97
N ILE A 12 -2.30 2.29 8.07
CA ILE A 12 -0.93 2.80 8.11
C ILE A 12 -0.05 1.94 9.02
N PHE A 13 1.14 1.61 8.53
CA PHE A 13 2.07 0.73 9.20
C PHE A 13 3.45 1.37 9.29
N GLU A 14 4.01 1.37 10.50
CA GLU A 14 5.41 1.74 10.72
C GLU A 14 6.35 0.56 10.47
N LYS A 15 5.86 -0.67 10.71
CA LYS A 15 6.62 -1.91 10.53
C LYS A 15 6.24 -2.55 9.19
N PRO A 16 7.19 -2.71 8.24
CA PRO A 16 6.90 -3.24 6.91
C PRO A 16 6.27 -4.63 6.92
N ARG A 17 6.68 -5.48 7.87
CA ARG A 17 6.14 -6.83 8.05
C ARG A 17 4.62 -6.87 8.23
N ASN A 18 4.04 -5.87 8.90
CA ASN A 18 2.60 -5.80 9.13
C ASN A 18 1.86 -5.45 7.84
N ALA A 19 2.41 -4.51 7.05
CA ALA A 19 1.87 -4.20 5.73
C ALA A 19 1.92 -5.41 4.79
N TYR A 20 3.01 -6.19 4.82
CA TYR A 20 3.14 -7.40 4.01
C TYR A 20 2.12 -8.47 4.38
N ALA A 21 1.86 -8.65 5.68
CA ALA A 21 0.84 -9.58 6.16
C ALA A 21 -0.55 -9.18 5.64
N VAL A 22 -0.89 -7.90 5.69
CA VAL A 22 -2.16 -7.41 5.14
C VAL A 22 -2.24 -7.59 3.64
N ILE A 23 -1.19 -7.22 2.88
CA ILE A 23 -1.15 -7.41 1.42
C ILE A 23 -1.41 -8.87 1.06
N ARG A 24 -0.77 -9.83 1.75
CA ARG A 24 -1.00 -11.26 1.51
C ARG A 24 -2.39 -11.74 1.92
N ALA A 25 -3.00 -11.12 2.93
CA ALA A 25 -4.33 -11.51 3.41
C ALA A 25 -5.45 -11.01 2.49
N ILE A 26 -5.35 -9.79 1.97
CA ILE A 26 -6.41 -9.17 1.15
C ILE A 26 -6.11 -9.20 -0.36
N GLY A 27 -4.86 -9.44 -0.74
CA GLY A 27 -4.34 -9.32 -2.11
C GLY A 27 -4.02 -7.86 -2.50
N ALA A 28 -2.86 -7.63 -3.10
CA ALA A 28 -2.43 -6.30 -3.57
C ALA A 28 -3.39 -5.70 -4.60
N ARG A 29 -3.98 -6.53 -5.47
CA ARG A 29 -4.97 -6.10 -6.46
C ARG A 29 -6.26 -5.55 -5.85
N SER A 30 -6.56 -5.91 -4.60
CA SER A 30 -7.71 -5.39 -3.87
C SER A 30 -7.47 -3.98 -3.33
N LEU A 31 -6.23 -3.50 -3.38
CA LEU A 31 -5.86 -2.15 -2.99
C LEU A 31 -6.01 -1.19 -4.17
N THR A 32 -6.45 0.02 -3.87
CA THR A 32 -6.40 1.15 -4.79
C THR A 32 -4.97 1.70 -4.90
N GLY A 33 -4.20 1.64 -3.82
CA GLY A 33 -2.83 2.14 -3.81
C GLY A 33 -2.04 1.78 -2.56
N VAL A 34 -0.73 1.76 -2.71
CA VAL A 34 0.24 1.75 -1.61
C VAL A 34 0.97 3.08 -1.62
N ILE A 35 1.00 3.77 -0.48
CA ILE A 35 1.59 5.10 -0.34
C ILE A 35 2.69 5.01 0.71
N LEU A 36 3.86 5.56 0.42
CA LEU A 36 4.94 5.71 1.38
C LEU A 36 4.94 7.13 1.92
N ARG A 37 4.95 7.25 3.25
CA ARG A 37 4.93 8.53 3.95
C ARG A 37 6.12 8.70 4.87
N ASP A 38 6.54 9.94 5.05
CA ASP A 38 7.51 10.29 6.09
C ASP A 38 6.87 10.38 7.49
N TYR A 39 7.67 10.76 8.48
CA TYR A 39 7.21 10.97 9.86
C TYR A 39 6.15 12.06 9.99
N ASN A 40 6.16 13.05 9.09
CA ASN A 40 5.21 14.17 9.04
C ASN A 40 3.99 13.86 8.15
N PHE A 41 3.79 12.59 7.77
CA PHE A 41 2.73 12.13 6.88
C PHE A 41 2.73 12.76 5.49
N ARG A 42 3.85 13.31 5.03
CA ARG A 42 4.01 13.77 3.65
C ARG A 42 4.15 12.56 2.74
N ILE A 43 3.48 12.60 1.58
CA ILE A 43 3.60 11.55 0.58
C ILE A 43 4.97 11.66 -0.06
N ILE A 44 5.77 10.60 0.07
CA ILE A 44 7.07 10.47 -0.59
C ILE A 44 6.88 9.78 -1.94
N GLU A 45 6.07 8.72 -1.96
CA GLU A 45 5.82 7.97 -3.18
C GLU A 45 4.51 7.18 -3.12
N SER A 46 3.94 6.86 -4.29
CA SER A 46 2.73 6.05 -4.40
C SER A 46 2.87 5.00 -5.50
N TYR A 47 2.27 3.84 -5.28
CA TYR A 47 2.25 2.72 -6.21
C TYR A 47 0.81 2.24 -6.42
N THR A 48 0.36 2.26 -7.67
CA THR A 48 -1.02 1.92 -8.07
C THR A 48 -1.08 0.84 -9.17
N SER A 49 0.06 0.47 -9.76
CA SER A 49 0.15 -0.44 -10.91
C SER A 49 -0.05 -1.92 -10.58
N MET A 50 -0.47 -2.26 -9.36
CA MET A 50 -0.65 -3.63 -8.86
C MET A 50 -1.61 -4.44 -9.73
N VAL A 51 -2.64 -3.78 -10.26
CA VAL A 51 -3.68 -4.38 -11.10
C VAL A 51 -3.18 -4.87 -12.45
N GLN A 52 -1.99 -4.43 -12.90
CA GLN A 52 -1.39 -4.86 -14.16
C GLN A 52 -0.82 -6.29 -14.07
N TYR A 53 -0.51 -6.77 -12.87
CA TYR A 53 0.03 -8.10 -12.65
C TYR A 53 -1.07 -9.12 -12.36
N PRO A 54 -0.89 -10.41 -12.73
CA PRO A 54 -1.75 -11.51 -12.28
C PRO A 54 -1.84 -11.61 -10.75
N TYR A 55 -2.87 -12.30 -10.25
CA TYR A 55 -2.98 -12.65 -8.83
C TYR A 55 -1.74 -13.43 -8.36
N GLY A 56 -1.33 -13.23 -7.10
CA GLY A 56 -0.06 -13.76 -6.57
C GLY A 56 1.16 -12.92 -6.98
N LEU A 57 1.39 -12.74 -8.29
CA LEU A 57 2.51 -11.92 -8.78
C LEU A 57 2.38 -10.45 -8.38
N ALA A 58 1.15 -9.92 -8.35
CA ALA A 58 0.89 -8.57 -7.86
C ALA A 58 1.37 -8.37 -6.42
N ASP A 59 1.18 -9.37 -5.54
CA ASP A 59 1.57 -9.28 -4.13
C ASP A 59 3.09 -9.25 -4.01
N GLU A 60 3.77 -10.13 -4.75
CA GLU A 60 5.23 -10.21 -4.77
C GLU A 60 5.86 -8.92 -5.30
N GLU A 61 5.40 -8.41 -6.44
CA GLU A 61 5.92 -7.17 -7.03
C GLU A 61 5.62 -5.95 -6.16
N THR A 62 4.44 -5.90 -5.52
CA THR A 62 4.12 -4.83 -4.56
C THR A 62 5.05 -4.87 -3.35
N ILE A 63 5.22 -6.04 -2.73
CA ILE A 63 6.11 -6.21 -1.57
C ILE A 63 7.56 -5.90 -1.96
N LYS A 64 8.01 -6.34 -3.13
CA LYS A 64 9.34 -6.06 -3.67
C LYS A 64 9.55 -4.56 -3.90
N TRP A 65 8.56 -3.86 -4.44
CA TRP A 65 8.58 -2.41 -4.59
C TRP A 65 8.72 -1.72 -3.23
N ILE A 66 7.90 -2.09 -2.23
CA ILE A 66 7.98 -1.53 -0.87
C ILE A 66 9.38 -1.76 -0.27
N LYS A 67 9.88 -3.00 -0.33
CA LYS A 67 11.23 -3.36 0.17
C LYS A 67 12.31 -2.48 -0.46
N LYS A 68 12.28 -2.31 -1.78
CA LYS A 68 13.26 -1.49 -2.51
C LYS A 68 13.24 -0.03 -2.04
N LYS A 69 12.06 0.51 -1.72
CA LYS A 69 11.92 1.91 -1.28
C LYS A 69 12.31 2.12 0.18
N ILE A 70 11.93 1.20 1.05
CA ILE A 70 12.29 1.26 2.47
C ILE A 70 13.78 1.02 2.68
N ALA A 71 14.41 0.16 1.88
CA ALA A 71 15.87 -0.02 1.93
C ALA A 71 16.63 1.28 1.59
N LYS A 72 16.08 2.11 0.70
CA LYS A 72 16.66 3.42 0.36
C LYS A 72 16.36 4.51 1.39
N ASN A 73 15.20 4.43 2.03
CA ASN A 73 14.71 5.42 2.99
C ASN A 73 14.15 4.69 4.22
N PRO A 74 15.03 4.27 5.15
CA PRO A 74 14.58 3.66 6.39
C PRO A 74 13.73 4.66 7.19
N GLY A 75 12.64 4.18 7.78
CA GLY A 75 11.72 5.00 8.59
C GLY A 75 10.47 5.49 7.87
N LEU A 76 10.29 5.18 6.58
CA LEU A 76 9.02 5.45 5.89
C LEU A 76 7.89 4.57 6.43
N ARG A 77 6.71 5.19 6.62
CA ARG A 77 5.45 4.52 6.91
C ARG A 77 4.80 4.05 5.61
N ILE A 78 4.14 2.91 5.66
CA ILE A 78 3.39 2.34 4.52
C ILE A 78 1.91 2.52 4.80
N GLU A 79 1.22 3.24 3.92
CA GLU A 79 -0.22 3.36 3.91
C GLU A 79 -0.80 2.50 2.80
N LEU A 80 -1.71 1.60 3.14
CA LEU A 80 -2.49 0.81 2.19
C LEU A 80 -3.88 1.43 2.07
N VAL A 81 -4.31 1.71 0.84
CA VAL A 81 -5.57 2.39 0.55
C VAL A 81 -6.46 1.52 -0.32
N ARG A 82 -7.74 1.42 0.04
CA ARG A 82 -8.80 0.81 -0.76
C ARG A 82 -10.03 1.72 -0.74
N LYS A 83 -10.49 2.14 -1.92
CA LYS A 83 -11.71 2.94 -2.15
C LYS A 83 -12.84 2.08 -2.69
#